data_AF-A0A1J6I6K2-F1
#
_entry.id   AF-A0A1J6I6K2-F1
#
_cell.length_a   1.000
_cell.length_b   1.000
_cell.length_c   1.000
_cell.angle_alpha   90.00
_cell.angle_beta   90.00
_cell.angle_gamma   90.00
#
_symmetry.space_group_name_H-M   'P 1'
#
loop_
_entity.id
_entity.type
_entity.pdbx_description
1 polymer ?
#
loop_
_entity_poly.entity_id
_entity_poly.type
_entity_poly.pdbx_seq_one_letter_code
_entity_poly.pdbx_strand_id
1 'polypeptide(L)'
;MSIILLNHSKRHADADIENDGREPEMPMHSPALPMLHLMRLVSPSQPVGAFSYSRGLEWAVHAGRVTNEESCAGWVFGLLEHSYAALDGAIFWRMISALMRNDDAEFHRLNDWLGAGRESSELELEDRRMGESLLTLLSELGVERARSFALEQRATYPAAFAIAACHWNIEPVDALRGLMWSMVESQIMAAIRLVPLGHTAGQRILIAGAAKIERAVEKARRLNDDEIGNTAPALAMASAWHETQYSRLFRS
;
A
#
# COMPACT_ATOMS: atom_id res chain seq x y z
N MET A 1 40.38 68.99 6.09
CA MET A 1 41.62 68.51 6.74
C MET A 1 41.58 66.98 6.68
N SER A 2 41.94 66.40 5.54
CA SER A 2 43.19 65.63 5.29
C SER A 2 43.41 64.47 6.29
N ILE A 3 43.13 63.23 5.88
CA ILE A 3 44.07 62.22 5.33
C ILE A 3 44.91 61.55 6.43
N ILE A 4 44.81 60.22 6.54
CA ILE A 4 45.92 59.27 6.36
C ILE A 4 45.33 57.91 5.91
N LEU A 5 45.85 57.43 4.78
CA LEU A 5 45.65 56.10 4.22
C LEU A 5 46.37 55.03 5.05
N LEU A 6 45.82 53.83 5.11
CA LEU A 6 46.64 52.62 5.17
C LEU A 6 46.14 51.57 4.19
N ASN A 7 47.04 51.29 3.27
CA ASN A 7 46.95 50.41 2.12
C ASN A 7 47.26 48.99 2.59
N HIS A 8 46.31 48.06 2.54
CA HIS A 8 46.60 46.63 2.64
C HIS A 8 46.10 45.92 1.39
N SER A 9 46.91 46.03 0.34
CA SER A 9 46.88 45.13 -0.80
C SER A 9 47.65 43.86 -0.46
N LYS A 10 47.14 42.73 -0.98
CA LYS A 10 47.74 41.38 -1.08
C LYS A 10 47.59 40.45 0.13
N ARG A 11 46.53 39.64 0.08
CA ARG A 11 46.60 38.18 -0.18
C ARG A 11 45.20 37.60 -0.01
N HIS A 12 44.60 37.13 -1.10
CA HIS A 12 43.71 35.97 -1.21
C HIS A 12 43.19 36.01 -2.66
N ALA A 13 44.07 35.58 -3.56
CA ALA A 13 43.67 35.09 -4.87
C ALA A 13 43.23 33.63 -4.69
N ASP A 14 42.25 33.26 -5.52
CA ASP A 14 41.88 31.91 -5.93
C ASP A 14 41.10 31.06 -4.93
N ALA A 15 39.78 31.28 -4.95
CA ALA A 15 38.79 30.20 -4.91
C ALA A 15 37.47 30.71 -5.53
N ASP A 16 37.53 31.08 -6.82
CA ASP A 16 36.32 31.16 -7.65
C ASP A 16 35.83 29.71 -7.85
N ILE A 17 34.97 29.26 -6.94
CA ILE A 17 34.13 28.10 -7.17
C ILE A 17 33.09 28.58 -8.18
N GLU A 18 33.36 28.35 -9.46
CA GLU A 18 32.34 28.36 -10.52
C GLU A 18 31.25 27.36 -10.13
N ASN A 19 30.23 27.86 -9.42
CA ASN A 19 28.98 27.15 -9.21
C ASN A 19 28.18 27.30 -10.52
N ASP A 20 28.46 26.44 -11.50
CA ASP A 20 27.78 26.37 -12.82
C ASP A 20 26.28 26.03 -12.72
N GLY A 21 25.62 26.11 -11.55
CA GLY A 21 24.16 26.03 -11.42
C GLY A 21 23.49 24.77 -11.97
N ARG A 22 24.25 23.81 -12.52
CA ARG A 22 23.78 22.51 -12.93
C ARG A 22 23.64 21.71 -11.66
N GLU A 23 22.39 21.44 -11.29
CA GLU A 23 22.10 20.35 -10.37
C GLU A 23 22.92 19.13 -10.83
N PRO A 24 23.64 18.46 -9.93
CA PRO A 24 24.44 17.30 -10.31
C PRO A 24 23.51 16.36 -11.07
N GLU A 25 23.86 16.04 -12.33
CA GLU A 25 23.10 15.11 -13.17
C GLU A 25 22.70 13.92 -12.30
N MET A 26 21.40 13.78 -12.02
CA MET A 26 20.93 12.66 -11.22
C MET A 26 21.49 11.39 -11.85
N PRO A 27 22.12 10.49 -11.08
CA PRO A 27 22.64 9.26 -11.64
C PRO A 27 21.48 8.54 -12.33
N MET A 28 21.50 8.52 -13.67
CA MET A 28 20.36 8.14 -14.51
C MET A 28 19.86 6.72 -14.26
N HIS A 29 20.59 5.92 -13.49
CA HIS A 29 20.18 4.60 -13.01
C HIS A 29 20.72 4.37 -11.59
N SER A 30 20.16 5.06 -10.58
CA SER A 30 20.37 4.64 -9.20
C SER A 30 19.51 3.40 -8.93
N PRO A 31 20.10 2.24 -8.55
CA PRO A 31 19.35 1.02 -8.24
C PRO A 31 18.40 1.21 -7.04
N ALA A 32 18.53 2.30 -6.29
CA ALA A 32 17.65 2.65 -5.17
C ALA A 32 16.31 3.29 -5.59
N LEU A 33 16.17 3.76 -6.84
CA LEU A 33 14.95 4.49 -7.26
C LEU A 33 13.66 3.67 -7.11
N PRO A 34 13.57 2.41 -7.55
CA PRO A 34 12.37 1.60 -7.36
C PRO A 34 12.00 1.41 -5.88
N MET A 35 13.00 1.22 -5.02
CA MET A 35 12.79 1.11 -3.57
C MET A 35 12.23 2.41 -2.98
N LEU A 36 12.74 3.57 -3.39
CA LEU A 36 12.20 4.86 -2.94
C LEU A 36 10.77 5.09 -3.41
N HIS A 37 10.43 4.66 -4.63
CA HIS A 37 9.06 4.68 -5.11
C HIS A 37 8.15 3.73 -4.32
N LEU A 38 8.64 2.56 -3.95
CA LEU A 38 7.92 1.63 -3.09
C LEU A 38 7.65 2.25 -1.72
N MET A 39 8.67 2.85 -1.08
CA MET A 39 8.51 3.54 0.21
C MET A 39 7.46 4.65 0.15
N ARG A 40 7.41 5.41 -0.94
CA ARG A 40 6.37 6.41 -1.18
C ARG A 40 4.99 5.74 -1.31
N LEU A 41 4.88 4.72 -2.14
CA LEU A 41 3.63 4.04 -2.48
C LEU A 41 2.98 3.35 -1.26
N VAL A 42 3.79 2.80 -0.35
CA VAL A 42 3.30 2.14 0.86
C VAL A 42 3.07 3.09 2.03
N SER A 43 3.44 4.37 1.89
CA SER A 43 3.36 5.34 2.99
C SER A 43 1.91 5.47 3.50
N PRO A 44 1.69 5.52 4.83
CA PRO A 44 0.36 5.76 5.39
C PRO A 44 -0.20 7.15 5.04
N SER A 45 0.65 8.08 4.57
CA SER A 45 0.24 9.39 4.08
C SER A 45 -0.31 9.38 2.65
N GLN A 46 -0.33 8.23 1.97
CA GLN A 46 -0.90 8.08 0.63
C GLN A 46 -2.39 8.48 0.67
N PRO A 47 -2.85 9.41 -0.20
CA PRO A 47 -4.22 9.94 -0.14
C PRO A 47 -5.25 8.99 -0.75
N VAL A 48 -5.27 7.74 -0.28
CA VAL A 48 -6.19 6.68 -0.73
C VAL A 48 -7.31 6.41 0.27
N GLY A 49 -7.25 7.04 1.46
CA GLY A 49 -8.30 6.92 2.48
C GLY A 49 -8.25 5.62 3.31
N ALA A 50 -7.18 4.83 3.23
CA ALA A 50 -7.03 3.55 3.92
C ALA A 50 -7.32 3.63 5.44
N PHE A 51 -6.97 4.76 6.07
CA PHE A 51 -7.19 4.99 7.51
C PHE A 51 -8.68 4.98 7.94
N SER A 52 -9.62 5.06 7.00
CA SER A 52 -11.07 5.11 7.26
C SER A 52 -11.72 3.74 7.42
N TYR A 53 -10.96 2.65 7.20
CA TYR A 53 -11.48 1.30 7.06
C TYR A 53 -10.85 0.36 8.08
N SER A 54 -11.66 -0.52 8.68
CA SER A 54 -11.22 -1.48 9.70
C SER A 54 -11.28 -2.93 9.24
N ARG A 55 -11.95 -3.20 8.11
CA ARG A 55 -12.17 -4.54 7.55
C ARG A 55 -12.69 -5.54 8.60
N GLY A 56 -13.77 -5.16 9.29
CA GLY A 56 -14.38 -5.99 10.33
C GLY A 56 -13.62 -6.04 11.67
N LEU A 57 -12.48 -5.36 11.81
CA LEU A 57 -11.76 -5.27 13.09
C LEU A 57 -12.59 -4.52 14.15
N GLU A 58 -13.32 -3.46 13.76
CA GLU A 58 -14.19 -2.73 14.69
C GLU A 58 -15.25 -3.66 15.31
N TRP A 59 -15.87 -4.50 14.49
CA TRP A 59 -16.78 -5.54 14.98
C TRP A 59 -16.08 -6.55 15.89
N ALA A 60 -14.89 -7.03 15.51
CA ALA A 60 -14.16 -8.03 16.29
C ALA A 60 -13.78 -7.50 17.69
N VAL A 61 -13.46 -6.21 17.80
CA VAL A 61 -13.22 -5.54 19.09
C VAL A 61 -14.52 -5.42 19.88
N HIS A 62 -15.60 -4.92 19.26
CA HIS A 62 -16.90 -4.80 19.91
C HIS A 62 -17.42 -6.16 20.44
N ALA A 63 -17.20 -7.24 19.69
CA ALA A 63 -17.57 -8.60 20.07
C ALA A 63 -16.62 -9.24 21.10
N GLY A 64 -15.62 -8.52 21.61
CA GLY A 64 -14.66 -9.02 22.59
C GLY A 64 -13.70 -10.08 22.05
N ARG A 65 -13.56 -10.21 20.73
CA ARG A 65 -12.63 -11.17 20.08
C ARG A 65 -11.21 -10.63 20.02
N VAL A 66 -11.06 -9.32 19.87
CA VAL A 66 -9.77 -8.63 19.87
C VAL A 66 -9.74 -7.66 21.04
N THR A 67 -8.91 -7.94 22.04
CA THR A 67 -8.92 -7.21 23.33
C THR A 67 -7.52 -6.79 23.80
N ASN A 68 -6.47 -7.33 23.19
CA ASN A 68 -5.07 -7.13 23.59
C ASN A 68 -4.11 -7.32 22.41
N GLU A 69 -2.80 -7.18 22.67
CA GLU A 69 -1.75 -7.22 21.64
C GLU A 69 -1.71 -8.57 20.92
N GLU A 70 -1.83 -9.66 21.66
CA GLU A 70 -1.78 -11.03 21.14
C GLU A 70 -2.99 -11.33 20.24
N SER A 71 -4.21 -11.04 20.71
CA SER A 71 -5.43 -11.23 19.92
C SER A 71 -5.48 -10.33 18.69
N CYS A 72 -4.95 -9.10 18.78
CA CYS A 72 -4.81 -8.20 17.63
C CYS A 72 -3.85 -8.77 16.58
N ALA A 73 -2.66 -9.21 17.00
CA ALA A 73 -1.70 -9.85 16.10
C ALA A 73 -2.31 -11.09 15.44
N GLY A 74 -3.01 -11.93 16.21
CA GLY A 74 -3.72 -13.11 15.71
C GLY A 74 -4.76 -12.76 14.65
N TRP A 75 -5.56 -11.71 14.87
CA TRP A 75 -6.56 -11.25 13.89
C TRP A 75 -5.91 -10.73 12.61
N VAL A 76 -4.97 -9.80 12.72
CA VAL A 76 -4.34 -9.14 11.55
C VAL A 76 -3.54 -10.14 10.72
N PHE A 77 -2.77 -11.02 11.36
CA PHE A 77 -2.00 -12.02 10.65
C PHE A 77 -2.85 -13.18 10.14
N GLY A 78 -3.93 -13.52 10.83
CA GLY A 78 -4.91 -14.47 10.32
C GLY A 78 -5.56 -13.95 9.03
N LEU A 79 -5.97 -12.68 9.02
CA LEU A 79 -6.47 -11.99 7.83
C LEU A 79 -5.44 -12.00 6.69
N LEU A 80 -4.18 -11.65 6.99
CA LEU A 80 -3.09 -11.65 6.01
C LEU A 80 -2.88 -13.05 5.39
N GLU A 81 -2.62 -14.07 6.22
CA GLU A 81 -2.16 -15.38 5.77
C GLU A 81 -3.29 -16.22 5.15
N HIS A 82 -4.53 -16.08 5.64
CA HIS A 82 -5.65 -16.95 5.23
C HIS A 82 -6.60 -16.32 4.21
N SER A 83 -6.74 -15.00 4.20
CA SER A 83 -7.67 -14.30 3.31
C SER A 83 -6.92 -13.49 2.26
N TYR A 84 -6.16 -12.47 2.69
CA TYR A 84 -5.54 -11.52 1.78
C TYR A 84 -4.51 -12.18 0.85
N ALA A 85 -3.67 -13.08 1.37
CA ALA A 85 -2.71 -13.82 0.54
C ALA A 85 -3.37 -14.77 -0.45
N ALA A 86 -4.53 -15.35 -0.10
CA ALA A 86 -5.23 -16.35 -0.90
C ALA A 86 -6.10 -15.74 -2.02
N LEU A 87 -6.44 -14.46 -1.89
CA LEU A 87 -7.25 -13.72 -2.87
C LEU A 87 -6.46 -12.53 -3.44
N ASP A 88 -6.45 -11.40 -2.74
CA ASP A 88 -5.84 -10.14 -3.19
C ASP A 88 -4.38 -10.31 -3.62
N GLY A 89 -3.55 -10.96 -2.81
CA GLY A 89 -2.14 -11.18 -3.09
C GLY A 89 -1.92 -12.11 -4.29
N ALA A 90 -2.69 -13.19 -4.38
CA ALA A 90 -2.60 -14.16 -5.47
C ALA A 90 -3.04 -13.55 -6.82
N ILE A 91 -4.11 -12.77 -6.82
CA ILE A 91 -4.58 -12.05 -8.01
C ILE A 91 -3.64 -10.89 -8.36
N PHE A 92 -3.15 -10.13 -7.37
CA PHE A 92 -2.13 -9.11 -7.60
C PHE A 92 -0.89 -9.68 -8.30
N TRP A 93 -0.40 -10.83 -7.83
CA TRP A 93 0.75 -11.50 -8.45
C TRP A 93 0.53 -11.82 -9.93
N ARG A 94 -0.68 -12.23 -10.28
CA ARG A 94 -1.08 -12.50 -11.68
C ARG A 94 -1.25 -11.21 -12.47
N MET A 95 -1.86 -10.19 -11.88
CA MET A 95 -2.04 -8.87 -12.48
C MET A 95 -0.70 -8.23 -12.84
N ILE A 96 0.25 -8.17 -11.91
CA ILE A 96 1.57 -7.60 -12.19
C ILE A 96 2.33 -8.42 -13.24
N SER A 97 2.20 -9.75 -13.23
CA SER A 97 2.76 -10.63 -14.26
C SER A 97 2.13 -10.39 -15.64
N ALA A 98 0.82 -10.14 -15.71
CA ALA A 98 0.12 -9.79 -16.94
C ALA A 98 0.61 -8.44 -17.48
N LEU A 99 0.75 -7.42 -16.62
CA LEU A 99 1.30 -6.12 -17.01
C LEU A 99 2.73 -6.23 -17.55
N MET A 100 3.58 -7.06 -16.94
CA MET A 100 4.95 -7.31 -17.44
C MET A 100 4.98 -7.97 -18.82
N ARG A 101 3.98 -8.79 -19.14
CA ARG A 101 3.82 -9.43 -20.46
C ARG A 101 3.06 -8.54 -21.45
N ASN A 102 2.65 -7.33 -21.06
CA ASN A 102 1.75 -6.45 -21.82
C ASN A 102 0.44 -7.15 -22.22
N ASP A 103 -0.07 -7.99 -21.33
CA ASP A 103 -1.32 -8.74 -21.50
C ASP A 103 -2.45 -7.98 -20.80
N ASP A 104 -2.89 -6.89 -21.42
CA ASP A 104 -3.91 -6.01 -20.83
C ASP A 104 -5.23 -6.78 -20.64
N ALA A 105 -5.62 -7.64 -21.58
CA ALA A 105 -6.84 -8.44 -21.48
C ALA A 105 -6.88 -9.33 -20.22
N GLU A 106 -5.77 -10.01 -19.91
CA GLU A 106 -5.66 -10.79 -18.68
C GLU A 106 -5.66 -9.91 -17.43
N PHE A 107 -4.98 -8.76 -17.46
CA PHE A 107 -5.01 -7.79 -16.37
C PHE A 107 -6.43 -7.29 -16.06
N HIS A 108 -7.19 -6.93 -17.10
CA HIS A 108 -8.59 -6.50 -16.98
C HIS A 108 -9.46 -7.60 -16.35
N ARG A 109 -9.35 -8.83 -16.88
CA ARG A 109 -10.09 -10.00 -16.39
C ARG A 109 -9.81 -10.28 -14.91
N LEU A 110 -8.54 -10.19 -14.50
CA LEU A 110 -8.13 -10.44 -13.11
C LEU A 110 -8.63 -9.34 -12.16
N ASN A 111 -8.61 -8.08 -12.57
CA ASN A 111 -9.21 -7.00 -11.79
C ASN A 111 -10.71 -7.21 -11.58
N ASP A 112 -11.45 -7.58 -12.64
CA ASP A 112 -12.88 -7.84 -12.54
C ASP A 112 -13.18 -9.04 -11.65
N TRP A 113 -12.37 -10.10 -11.75
CA TRP A 113 -12.47 -11.27 -10.90
C TRP A 113 -12.25 -10.90 -9.42
N LEU A 114 -11.24 -10.08 -9.11
CA LEU A 114 -10.98 -9.63 -7.75
C LEU A 114 -12.12 -8.76 -7.21
N GLY A 115 -12.65 -7.84 -8.02
CA GLY A 115 -13.78 -7.00 -7.65
C GLY A 115 -15.04 -7.83 -7.37
N ALA A 116 -15.30 -8.85 -8.19
CA ALA A 116 -16.41 -9.79 -7.98
C ALA A 116 -16.21 -10.70 -6.75
N GLY A 117 -14.97 -10.91 -6.32
CA GLY A 117 -14.61 -11.71 -5.15
C GLY A 117 -14.85 -11.02 -3.80
N ARG A 118 -15.33 -9.77 -3.78
CA ARG A 118 -15.65 -9.04 -2.54
C ARG A 118 -16.94 -9.56 -1.93
N GLU A 119 -16.83 -10.10 -0.71
CA GLU A 119 -17.93 -10.82 -0.04
C GLU A 119 -19.00 -9.91 0.59
N SER A 120 -18.70 -8.62 0.78
CA SER A 120 -19.61 -7.65 1.37
C SER A 120 -19.59 -6.31 0.63
N SER A 121 -20.66 -5.55 0.81
CA SER A 121 -20.80 -4.22 0.18
C SER A 121 -19.76 -3.23 0.70
N GLU A 122 -19.39 -3.33 1.98
CA GLU A 122 -18.36 -2.49 2.59
C GLU A 122 -16.95 -2.80 2.06
N LEU A 123 -16.61 -4.08 1.86
CA LEU A 123 -15.32 -4.46 1.27
C LEU A 123 -15.23 -4.07 -0.20
N GLU A 124 -16.31 -4.19 -0.98
CA GLU A 124 -16.36 -3.68 -2.35
C GLU A 124 -16.17 -2.16 -2.38
N LEU A 125 -16.91 -1.44 -1.55
CA LEU A 125 -16.87 0.02 -1.51
C LEU A 125 -15.48 0.51 -1.10
N GLU A 126 -14.89 -0.10 -0.08
CA GLU A 126 -13.53 0.19 0.36
C GLU A 126 -12.52 0.00 -0.78
N ASP A 127 -12.48 -1.20 -1.37
CA ASP A 127 -11.52 -1.56 -2.40
C ASP A 127 -11.63 -0.64 -3.61
N ARG A 128 -12.87 -0.38 -4.06
CA ARG A 128 -13.16 0.51 -5.17
C ARG A 128 -12.75 1.95 -4.87
N ARG A 129 -13.07 2.49 -3.69
CA ARG A 129 -12.71 3.88 -3.32
C ARG A 129 -11.21 4.07 -3.22
N MET A 130 -10.51 3.10 -2.65
CA MET A 130 -9.06 3.14 -2.55
C MET A 130 -8.42 3.04 -3.95
N GLY A 131 -8.92 2.15 -4.82
CA GLY A 131 -8.47 2.01 -6.20
C GLY A 131 -8.68 3.27 -7.03
N GLU A 132 -9.90 3.83 -7.02
CA GLU A 132 -10.25 5.11 -7.68
C GLU A 132 -9.32 6.25 -7.22
N SER A 133 -9.07 6.36 -5.91
CA SER A 133 -8.21 7.41 -5.35
C SER A 133 -6.76 7.27 -5.78
N LEU A 134 -6.23 6.03 -5.79
CA LEU A 134 -4.87 5.79 -6.24
C LEU A 134 -4.72 6.06 -7.74
N LEU A 135 -5.66 5.63 -8.59
CA LEU A 135 -5.62 5.94 -10.03
C LEU A 135 -5.71 7.42 -10.32
N THR A 136 -6.56 8.15 -9.59
CA THR A 136 -6.67 9.62 -9.73
C THR A 136 -5.32 10.26 -9.46
N LEU A 137 -4.69 9.91 -8.34
CA LEU A 137 -3.37 10.41 -8.02
C LEU A 137 -2.32 10.03 -9.07
N LEU A 138 -2.28 8.78 -9.52
CA LEU A 138 -1.33 8.34 -10.54
C LEU A 138 -1.52 9.12 -11.86
N SER A 139 -2.77 9.39 -12.23
CA SER A 139 -3.12 10.19 -13.41
C SER A 139 -2.61 11.63 -13.29
N GLU A 140 -2.77 12.26 -12.12
CA GLU A 140 -2.24 13.59 -11.81
C GLU A 140 -0.71 13.63 -11.82
N LEU A 141 -0.06 12.53 -11.44
CA LEU A 141 1.39 12.35 -11.49
C LEU A 141 1.91 11.99 -12.89
N GLY A 142 1.04 11.94 -13.91
CA GLY A 142 1.42 11.70 -15.30
C GLY A 142 1.57 10.23 -15.69
N VAL A 143 1.04 9.28 -14.92
CA VAL A 143 1.04 7.86 -15.26
C VAL A 143 -0.03 7.57 -16.31
N GLU A 144 0.37 7.42 -17.57
CA GLU A 144 -0.57 7.31 -18.69
C GLU A 144 -1.47 6.07 -18.61
N ARG A 145 -0.92 4.92 -18.21
CA ARG A 145 -1.71 3.69 -18.03
C ARG A 145 -2.79 3.83 -16.94
N ALA A 146 -2.58 4.69 -15.94
CA ALA A 146 -3.62 4.96 -14.94
C ALA A 146 -4.80 5.73 -15.56
N ARG A 147 -4.51 6.68 -16.45
CA ARG A 147 -5.54 7.43 -17.20
C ARG A 147 -6.33 6.53 -18.14
N SER A 148 -5.64 5.71 -18.95
CA SER A 148 -6.31 4.81 -19.89
C SER A 148 -7.20 3.81 -19.15
N PHE A 149 -6.66 3.18 -18.10
CA PHE A 149 -7.39 2.17 -17.35
C PHE A 149 -8.63 2.73 -16.64
N ALA A 150 -8.56 3.95 -16.10
CA ALA A 150 -9.70 4.62 -15.47
C ALA A 150 -10.85 4.91 -16.45
N LEU A 151 -10.58 5.01 -17.76
CA LEU A 151 -11.60 5.18 -18.80
C LEU A 151 -12.24 3.86 -19.21
N GLU A 152 -11.53 2.74 -19.02
CA GLU A 152 -11.95 1.42 -19.49
C GLU A 152 -12.77 0.67 -18.43
N GLN A 153 -12.33 0.70 -17.16
CA GLN A 153 -13.03 -0.01 -16.09
C GLN A 153 -12.75 0.56 -14.70
N ARG A 154 -13.53 0.06 -13.73
CA ARG A 154 -13.32 0.36 -12.31
C ARG A 154 -12.14 -0.43 -11.77
N ALA A 155 -11.31 0.24 -10.98
CA ALA A 155 -10.13 -0.38 -10.40
C ALA A 155 -10.37 -0.89 -8.99
N THR A 156 -9.91 -2.11 -8.76
CA THR A 156 -9.57 -2.57 -7.41
C THR A 156 -8.29 -1.87 -6.94
N TYR A 157 -8.09 -1.77 -5.62
CA TYR A 157 -6.88 -1.17 -5.08
C TYR A 157 -5.61 -1.93 -5.50
N PRO A 158 -5.56 -3.28 -5.49
CA PRO A 158 -4.42 -4.02 -6.00
C PRO A 158 -4.11 -3.78 -7.49
N ALA A 159 -5.12 -3.56 -8.35
CA ALA A 159 -4.88 -3.22 -9.76
C ALA A 159 -4.20 -1.84 -9.91
N ALA A 160 -4.70 -0.83 -9.20
CA ALA A 160 -4.09 0.50 -9.18
C ALA A 160 -2.65 0.47 -8.62
N PHE A 161 -2.42 -0.34 -7.58
CA PHE A 161 -1.09 -0.57 -7.01
C PHE A 161 -0.14 -1.24 -8.02
N ALA A 162 -0.62 -2.22 -8.80
CA ALA A 162 0.17 -2.91 -9.82
C ALA A 162 0.56 -1.95 -10.96
N ILE A 163 -0.34 -1.06 -11.37
CA ILE A 163 -0.05 0.00 -12.35
C ILE A 163 1.06 0.92 -11.84
N ALA A 164 0.99 1.36 -10.57
CA ALA A 164 2.03 2.17 -9.96
C ALA A 164 3.39 1.45 -9.91
N ALA A 165 3.37 0.19 -9.47
CA ALA A 165 4.57 -0.64 -9.36
C ALA A 165 5.26 -0.86 -10.71
N CYS A 166 4.50 -1.20 -11.75
CA CYS A 166 5.04 -1.34 -13.10
C CYS A 166 5.58 -0.01 -13.64
N HIS A 167 4.86 1.11 -13.43
CA HIS A 167 5.31 2.41 -13.92
C HIS A 167 6.64 2.86 -13.30
N TRP A 168 6.85 2.59 -12.02
CA TRP A 168 8.10 2.94 -11.32
C TRP A 168 9.15 1.81 -11.30
N ASN A 169 8.98 0.78 -12.13
CA ASN A 169 9.90 -0.36 -12.23
C ASN A 169 10.20 -1.04 -10.88
N ILE A 170 9.20 -1.09 -10.00
CA ILE A 170 9.29 -1.84 -8.74
C ILE A 170 9.27 -3.33 -9.06
N GLU A 171 10.20 -4.09 -8.46
CA GLU A 171 10.26 -5.53 -8.65
C GLU A 171 8.94 -6.19 -8.17
N PRO A 172 8.35 -7.12 -8.93
CA PRO A 172 7.03 -7.67 -8.62
C PRO A 172 6.84 -8.28 -7.23
N VAL A 173 7.84 -9.00 -6.71
CA VAL A 173 7.81 -9.56 -5.35
C VAL A 173 7.89 -8.44 -4.32
N ASP A 174 8.71 -7.42 -4.54
CA ASP A 174 8.77 -6.23 -3.67
C ASP A 174 7.47 -5.42 -3.69
N ALA A 175 6.81 -5.31 -4.84
CA ALA A 175 5.50 -4.70 -4.96
C ALA A 175 4.43 -5.49 -4.18
N LEU A 176 4.46 -6.83 -4.27
CA LEU A 176 3.56 -7.71 -3.52
C LEU A 176 3.81 -7.61 -2.00
N ARG A 177 5.08 -7.53 -1.57
CA ARG A 177 5.44 -7.23 -0.17
C ARG A 177 4.86 -5.90 0.27
N GLY A 178 5.01 -4.85 -0.55
CA GLY A 178 4.50 -3.52 -0.27
C GLY A 178 2.98 -3.48 -0.11
N LEU A 179 2.25 -4.14 -1.02
CA LEU A 179 0.79 -4.25 -0.93
C LEU A 179 0.36 -4.91 0.40
N MET A 180 1.00 -6.02 0.75
CA MET A 180 0.72 -6.73 2.01
C MET A 180 1.11 -5.91 3.24
N TRP A 181 2.23 -5.18 3.18
CA TRP A 181 2.64 -4.25 4.22
C TRP A 181 1.59 -3.17 4.44
N SER A 182 1.13 -2.49 3.38
CA SER A 182 0.12 -1.42 3.49
C SER A 182 -1.18 -1.91 4.11
N MET A 183 -1.60 -3.15 3.81
CA MET A 183 -2.78 -3.75 4.45
C MET A 183 -2.53 -3.99 5.95
N VAL A 184 -1.41 -4.62 6.33
CA VAL A 184 -1.08 -4.88 7.73
C VAL A 184 -0.96 -3.58 8.52
N GLU A 185 -0.21 -2.60 8.00
CA GLU A 185 -0.01 -1.32 8.65
C GLU A 185 -1.35 -0.59 8.88
N SER A 186 -2.22 -0.57 7.88
CA SER A 186 -3.56 0.03 8.01
C SER A 186 -4.39 -0.63 9.12
N GLN A 187 -4.37 -1.97 9.21
CA GLN A 187 -5.07 -2.70 10.27
C GLN A 187 -4.50 -2.40 11.66
N ILE A 188 -3.17 -2.25 11.80
CA ILE A 188 -2.56 -1.89 13.08
C ILE A 188 -2.91 -0.44 13.47
N MET A 189 -2.96 0.49 12.51
CA MET A 189 -3.41 1.86 12.77
C MET A 189 -4.90 1.94 13.16
N ALA A 190 -5.74 1.05 12.63
CA ALA A 190 -7.11 0.88 13.10
C ALA A 190 -7.13 0.29 14.53
N ALA A 191 -6.33 -0.74 14.82
CA ALA A 191 -6.26 -1.39 16.12
C ALA A 191 -5.83 -0.45 17.25
N ILE A 192 -4.87 0.44 17.02
CA ILE A 192 -4.42 1.44 18.02
C ILE A 192 -5.58 2.37 18.44
N ARG A 193 -6.55 2.62 17.56
CA ARG A 193 -7.72 3.45 17.85
C ARG A 193 -8.86 2.68 18.52
N LEU A 194 -9.00 1.39 18.20
CA LEU A 194 -10.12 0.55 18.64
C LEU A 194 -9.83 -0.21 19.95
N VAL A 195 -8.61 -0.72 20.10
CA VAL A 195 -8.16 -1.52 21.23
C VAL A 195 -7.38 -0.60 22.17
N PRO A 196 -7.34 -0.84 23.50
CA PRO A 196 -6.42 -0.14 24.41
C PRO A 196 -4.94 -0.52 24.17
N LEU A 197 -4.48 -0.51 22.92
CA LEU A 197 -3.11 -0.74 22.49
C LEU A 197 -2.36 0.59 22.39
N GLY A 198 -1.21 0.68 23.04
CA GLY A 198 -0.29 1.79 22.84
C GLY A 198 0.48 1.67 21.51
N HIS A 199 1.01 2.80 21.02
CA HIS A 199 1.83 2.86 19.79
C HIS A 199 3.01 1.88 19.80
N THR A 200 3.65 1.67 20.96
CA THR A 200 4.76 0.71 21.08
C THR A 200 4.31 -0.74 20.84
N ALA A 201 3.09 -1.10 21.24
CA ALA A 201 2.54 -2.42 20.94
C ALA A 201 2.30 -2.59 19.44
N GLY A 202 1.75 -1.57 18.78
CA GLY A 202 1.60 -1.58 17.32
C GLY A 202 2.92 -1.78 16.59
N GLN A 203 3.99 -1.08 17.00
CA GLN A 203 5.32 -1.25 16.41
C GLN A 203 5.91 -2.65 16.64
N ARG A 204 5.70 -3.26 17.82
CA ARG A 204 6.12 -4.65 18.06
C ARG A 204 5.40 -5.62 17.12
N ILE A 205 4.10 -5.44 16.91
CA ILE A 205 3.34 -6.27 15.96
C ILE A 205 3.88 -6.08 14.54
N LEU A 206 4.14 -4.84 14.09
CA LEU A 206 4.69 -4.59 12.75
C LEU A 206 6.06 -5.24 12.54
N ILE A 207 6.95 -5.17 13.54
CA ILE A 207 8.25 -5.86 13.51
C ILE A 207 8.07 -7.37 13.37
N ALA A 208 7.17 -7.98 14.13
CA ALA A 208 6.84 -9.40 14.01
C ALA A 208 6.17 -9.74 12.66
N GLY A 209 5.48 -8.78 12.07
CA GLY A 209 4.77 -8.90 10.80
C GLY A 209 5.67 -9.16 9.60
N ALA A 210 6.94 -8.74 9.62
CA ALA A 210 7.86 -8.95 8.50
C ALA A 210 7.95 -10.43 8.07
N ALA A 211 8.17 -11.34 9.02
CA ALA A 211 8.23 -12.78 8.72
C ALA A 211 6.89 -13.38 8.28
N LYS A 212 5.77 -12.76 8.70
CA LYS A 212 4.41 -13.15 8.33
C LYS A 212 4.09 -12.74 6.90
N ILE A 213 4.50 -11.52 6.51
CA ILE A 213 4.39 -11.00 5.14
C ILE A 213 5.20 -11.88 4.19
N GLU A 214 6.45 -12.24 4.50
CA GLU A 214 7.23 -13.12 3.61
C GLU A 214 6.55 -14.47 3.35
N ARG A 215 5.95 -15.09 4.36
CA ARG A 215 5.18 -16.34 4.16
C ARG A 215 3.92 -16.12 3.34
N ALA A 216 3.21 -15.02 3.56
CA ALA A 216 2.02 -14.65 2.81
C ALA A 216 2.34 -14.39 1.33
N VAL A 217 3.43 -13.69 1.05
CA VAL A 217 3.97 -13.46 -0.30
C VAL A 217 4.26 -14.79 -0.98
N GLU A 218 4.96 -15.70 -0.31
CA GLU A 218 5.29 -16.99 -0.92
C GLU A 218 4.04 -17.85 -1.17
N LYS A 219 3.06 -17.80 -0.26
CA LYS A 219 1.76 -18.45 -0.48
C LYS A 219 1.07 -17.89 -1.73
N ALA A 220 0.92 -16.57 -1.83
CA ALA A 220 0.25 -15.90 -2.95
C ALA A 220 0.88 -16.27 -4.31
N ARG A 221 2.21 -16.39 -4.36
CA ARG A 221 2.98 -16.75 -5.57
C ARG A 221 2.82 -18.20 -6.00
N ARG A 222 2.55 -19.11 -5.05
CA ARG A 222 2.52 -20.57 -5.28
C ARG A 222 1.13 -21.16 -5.49
N LEU A 223 0.08 -20.45 -5.10
CA LEU A 223 -1.30 -20.93 -5.29
C LEU A 223 -1.55 -21.19 -6.78
N ASN A 224 -2.17 -22.32 -7.09
CA ASN A 224 -2.73 -22.58 -8.41
C ASN A 224 -4.04 -21.79 -8.59
N ASP A 225 -4.49 -21.63 -9.83
CA ASP A 225 -5.66 -20.79 -10.14
C ASP A 225 -6.96 -21.32 -9.51
N ASP A 226 -7.11 -22.63 -9.37
CA ASP A 226 -8.23 -23.31 -8.71
C ASP A 226 -8.19 -23.23 -7.18
N GLU A 227 -7.05 -22.85 -6.61
CA GLU A 227 -6.88 -22.64 -5.16
C GLU A 227 -7.09 -21.17 -4.75
N ILE A 228 -7.21 -20.26 -5.72
CA ILE A 228 -7.47 -18.84 -5.43
C ILE A 228 -8.90 -18.68 -4.96
N GLY A 229 -9.03 -18.15 -3.76
CA GLY A 229 -10.33 -17.85 -3.18
C GLY A 229 -10.17 -17.37 -1.76
N ASN A 230 -11.14 -16.59 -1.31
CA ASN A 230 -11.26 -16.27 0.09
C ASN A 230 -12.15 -17.30 0.76
N THR A 231 -11.65 -17.97 1.80
CA THR A 231 -12.50 -18.76 2.71
C THR A 231 -12.32 -18.17 4.11
N ALA A 232 -12.98 -17.02 4.34
CA ALA A 232 -12.97 -16.37 5.64
C ALA A 232 -14.40 -16.07 6.13
N PRO A 233 -15.22 -17.10 6.45
CA PRO A 233 -16.62 -16.89 6.85
C PRO A 233 -16.77 -15.94 8.04
N ALA A 234 -15.88 -16.02 9.02
CA ALA A 234 -15.90 -15.12 10.17
C ALA A 234 -15.63 -13.66 9.80
N LEU A 235 -14.78 -13.41 8.81
CA LEU A 235 -14.51 -12.06 8.29
C LEU A 235 -15.70 -11.55 7.48
N ALA A 236 -16.26 -12.38 6.60
CA ALA A 236 -17.46 -12.06 5.83
C ALA A 236 -18.62 -11.66 6.76
N MET A 237 -18.86 -12.46 7.80
CA MET A 237 -19.87 -12.20 8.82
C MET A 237 -19.55 -10.94 9.63
N ALA A 238 -18.31 -10.74 10.07
CA ALA A 238 -17.90 -9.54 10.79
C ALA A 238 -18.13 -8.27 9.96
N SER A 239 -17.78 -8.30 8.67
CA SER A 239 -18.04 -7.20 7.74
C SER A 239 -19.54 -6.96 7.56
N ALA A 240 -20.32 -8.01 7.30
CA ALA A 240 -21.77 -7.88 7.11
C ALA A 240 -22.48 -7.41 8.38
N TRP A 241 -22.01 -7.81 9.56
CA TRP A 241 -22.57 -7.35 10.84
C TRP A 241 -22.20 -5.90 11.15
N HIS A 242 -21.00 -5.47 10.77
CA HIS A 242 -20.55 -4.09 10.89
C HIS A 242 -21.47 -3.11 10.13
N GLU A 243 -22.05 -3.52 8.99
CA GLU A 243 -23.06 -2.75 8.26
C GLU A 243 -24.24 -2.30 9.15
N THR A 244 -24.58 -3.09 10.17
CA THR A 244 -25.74 -2.86 11.07
C THR A 244 -25.36 -2.40 12.49
N GLN A 245 -24.08 -2.13 12.75
CA GLN A 245 -23.62 -1.78 14.09
C GLN A 245 -24.04 -0.35 14.50
N TYR A 246 -24.56 -0.19 15.73
CA TYR A 246 -25.13 1.08 16.21
C TYR A 246 -24.09 2.20 16.38
N SER A 247 -22.91 1.89 16.91
CA SER A 247 -21.80 2.84 17.07
C SER A 247 -20.65 2.43 16.18
N ARG A 248 -20.23 3.34 15.29
CA ARG A 248 -19.19 3.10 14.28
C ARG A 248 -18.21 4.26 14.23
N LEU A 249 -16.92 3.94 14.32
CA LEU A 249 -15.81 4.86 14.11
C LEU A 249 -15.26 4.76 12.67
N PHE A 250 -15.45 3.62 12.02
CA PHE A 250 -14.93 3.32 10.68
C PHE A 250 -16.04 3.17 9.64
N ARG A 251 -15.67 3.38 8.37
CA ARG A 251 -16.57 3.30 7.20
C ARG A 251 -16.75 1.87 6.67
N SER A 252 -15.94 0.91 7.15
CA SER A 252 -16.00 -0.55 6.91
C SER A 252 -15.29 -1.34 8.01
#